data_AF-A0A2V9JAF1-F1
#
_entry.id   AF-A0A2V9JAF1-F1
#
_cell.length_a   1.000
_cell.length_b   1.000
_cell.length_c   1.000
_cell.angle_alpha   90.00
_cell.angle_beta   90.00
_cell.angle_gamma   90.00
#
_symmetry.space_group_name_H-M   'P 1'
#
loop_
_entity.id
_entity.type
_entity.pdbx_description
1 polymer ?
#
loop_
_entity_poly.entity_id
_entity_poly.type
_entity_poly.pdbx_seq_one_letter_code
_entity_poly.pdbx_strand_id
1 'polypeptide(L)'
;MEHGFMRDRGGAFTTLDTPGTFTFPVSINPAGAVAGYYIEYDSVQRSSKTHGLLRDRGGALTVFDAPGSQGLFTFPLSINPAGATTGYYADANSVFHGFLRSR
;
A
#
# COMPACT_ATOMS: atom_id res chain seq x y z
N MET A 1 3.27 15.71 -6.27
CA MET A 1 3.75 14.35 -5.96
C MET A 1 4.06 14.36 -4.49
N GLU A 2 3.27 13.66 -3.69
CA GLU A 2 3.48 13.57 -2.24
C GLU A 2 4.04 12.19 -1.94
N HIS A 3 5.22 12.17 -1.32
CA HIS A 3 5.94 10.95 -1.00
C HIS A 3 5.71 10.62 0.47
N GLY A 4 5.45 9.34 0.74
CA GLY A 4 5.51 8.81 2.09
C GLY A 4 6.96 8.72 2.54
N PHE A 5 7.19 8.70 3.85
CA PHE A 5 8.52 8.43 4.40
C PHE A 5 8.45 7.38 5.50
N MET A 6 9.60 6.73 5.72
CA MET A 6 9.87 5.91 6.90
C MET A 6 11.08 6.48 7.64
N ARG A 7 11.07 6.37 8.96
CA ARG A 7 12.15 6.87 9.83
C ARG A 7 12.81 5.71 10.55
N ASP A 8 14.13 5.60 10.46
CA ASP A 8 14.87 4.59 11.19
C ASP A 8 15.11 4.96 12.66
N ARG A 9 15.73 4.05 13.43
CA ARG A 9 16.06 4.29 14.85
C ARG A 9 17.08 5.41 15.07
N GLY A 10 17.96 5.64 14.10
CA GLY A 10 18.92 6.75 14.10
C GLY A 10 18.27 8.09 13.74
N GLY A 11 17.01 8.06 13.32
CA GLY A 11 16.23 9.22 12.94
C GLY A 11 16.36 9.59 11.47
N ALA A 12 17.06 8.80 10.65
CA ALA A 12 17.16 9.05 9.22
C ALA A 12 15.84 8.75 8.54
N PHE A 13 15.47 9.60 7.58
CA PHE A 13 14.27 9.45 6.78
C PHE A 13 14.60 8.82 5.43
N THR A 14 13.75 7.90 4.98
CA THR A 14 13.78 7.34 3.62
C THR A 14 12.42 7.58 2.98
N THR A 15 12.42 8.27 1.84
CA THR A 15 11.21 8.45 1.02
C THR A 15 10.83 7.13 0.35
N LEU A 16 9.51 6.87 0.29
CA LEU A 16 8.93 5.79 -0.49
C LEU A 16 8.39 6.39 -1.79
N ASP A 17 9.14 6.19 -2.85
CA ASP A 17 8.73 6.59 -4.20
C ASP A 17 7.90 5.47 -4.82
N THR A 18 6.74 5.83 -5.38
CA THR A 18 5.87 4.91 -6.12
C THR A 18 5.50 5.54 -7.45
N PRO A 19 4.95 4.77 -8.42
CA PRO A 19 4.39 5.34 -9.63
C PRO A 19 3.20 6.29 -9.38
N GLY A 20 2.61 6.24 -8.18
CA GLY A 20 1.45 7.03 -7.80
C GLY A 20 1.74 8.50 -7.50
N THR A 21 0.65 9.28 -7.47
CA THR A 21 0.66 10.70 -7.12
C THR A 21 0.86 10.91 -5.61
N PHE A 22 0.35 9.99 -4.80
CA PHE A 22 0.40 10.03 -3.33
C PHE A 22 0.77 8.65 -2.77
N THR A 23 1.71 8.60 -1.83
CA THR A 23 2.12 7.35 -1.17
C THR A 23 1.84 7.41 0.33
N PHE A 24 1.12 6.40 0.85
CA PHE A 24 0.69 6.30 2.23
C PHE A 24 1.27 5.05 2.90
N PRO A 25 2.43 5.15 3.59
CA PRO A 25 2.92 4.08 4.46
C PRO A 25 2.06 4.04 5.73
N VAL A 26 1.39 2.91 5.99
CA VAL A 26 0.38 2.80 7.06
C VAL A 26 0.92 2.01 8.26
N SER A 27 1.65 0.92 8.01
CA SER A 27 2.09 -0.01 9.04
C SER A 27 3.50 -0.52 8.76
N ILE A 28 4.28 -0.79 9.80
CA ILE A 28 5.63 -1.35 9.71
C ILE A 28 5.78 -2.49 10.72
N ASN A 29 6.36 -3.60 10.30
CA ASN A 29 6.63 -4.74 11.19
C ASN A 29 8.06 -4.69 11.78
N PRO A 30 8.39 -5.51 12.79
CA PRO A 30 9.72 -5.51 13.42
C PRO A 30 10.89 -5.84 12.49
N ALA A 31 10.63 -6.48 11.35
CA ALA A 31 11.64 -6.75 10.33
C ALA A 31 11.92 -5.53 9.43
N GLY A 32 11.17 -4.43 9.60
CA GLY A 32 11.28 -3.21 8.81
C GLY A 32 10.48 -3.25 7.50
N ALA A 33 9.62 -4.26 7.30
CA ALA A 33 8.73 -4.29 6.15
C ALA A 33 7.53 -3.36 6.38
N VAL A 34 7.15 -2.60 5.36
CA VAL A 34 6.07 -1.62 5.41
C VAL A 34 4.89 -2.11 4.58
N ALA A 35 3.68 -1.95 5.09
CA ALA A 35 2.43 -2.05 4.33
C ALA A 35 1.78 -0.67 4.22
N GLY A 36 1.17 -0.41 3.08
CA GLY A 36 0.46 0.83 2.79
C GLY A 36 -0.18 0.78 1.43
N TYR A 37 -0.45 1.94 0.85
CA TYR A 37 -1.04 2.07 -0.47
C TYR A 37 -0.53 3.32 -1.18
N TYR A 38 -0.73 3.39 -2.49
CA TYR A 38 -0.56 4.62 -3.23
C TYR A 38 -1.81 4.93 -4.06
N ILE A 39 -2.02 6.21 -4.36
CA ILE A 39 -3.09 6.68 -5.21
C ILE A 39 -2.50 7.05 -6.57
N GLU A 40 -2.97 6.39 -7.62
CA GLU A 40 -2.73 6.74 -9.00
C GLU A 40 -3.88 7.59 -9.53
N TYR A 41 -3.58 8.65 -10.28
CA TYR A 41 -4.59 9.42 -10.99
C TYR A 41 -4.55 9.11 -12.48
N ASP A 42 -5.63 8.52 -12.99
CA ASP A 42 -5.83 8.28 -14.42
C ASP A 42 -6.35 9.57 -15.06
N SER A 43 -5.50 10.23 -15.84
CA SER A 43 -5.83 11.50 -16.50
C SER A 43 -6.83 11.34 -17.65
N VAL A 44 -6.92 10.14 -18.25
CA VAL A 44 -7.85 9.83 -19.34
C VAL A 44 -9.25 9.63 -18.79
N GLN A 45 -9.37 8.83 -17.73
CA GLN A 45 -10.65 8.54 -17.07
C GLN A 45 -11.04 9.59 -16.01
N ARG A 46 -10.15 10.55 -15.71
CA ARG A 46 -10.31 11.56 -14.65
C ARG A 46 -10.73 10.95 -13.31
N SER A 47 -10.10 9.84 -12.96
CA SER A 47 -10.43 9.06 -11.76
C SER A 47 -9.18 8.63 -11.02
N SER A 48 -9.32 8.35 -9.73
CA SER A 48 -8.23 7.85 -8.90
C SER A 48 -8.41 6.36 -8.64
N LYS A 49 -7.30 5.63 -8.68
CA LYS A 49 -7.20 4.23 -8.27
C LYS A 49 -6.27 4.14 -7.07
N THR A 50 -6.57 3.27 -6.14
CA THR A 50 -5.73 2.99 -4.97
C THR A 50 -5.21 1.58 -5.04
N HIS A 51 -3.89 1.44 -5.03
CA HIS A 51 -3.19 0.16 -5.10
C HIS A 51 -2.49 -0.14 -3.78
N GLY A 52 -2.52 -1.41 -3.38
CA GLY A 52 -1.78 -1.89 -2.22
C GLY A 52 -0.27 -1.88 -2.48
N LEU A 53 0.49 -1.53 -1.46
CA LEU A 53 1.94 -1.44 -1.50
C LEU A 53 2.55 -2.19 -0.32
N LEU A 54 3.54 -3.04 -0.59
CA LEU A 54 4.48 -3.55 0.40
C LEU A 54 5.89 -3.07 0.05
N ARG A 55 6.68 -2.74 1.07
CA ARG A 55 8.12 -2.51 0.95
C ARG A 55 8.85 -3.46 1.87
N ASP A 56 9.85 -4.18 1.36
CA ASP A 56 10.72 -4.99 2.22
C ASP A 56 11.84 -4.15 2.87
N ARG A 57 12.61 -4.77 3.77
CA ARG A 57 13.72 -4.09 4.46
C ARG A 57 14.81 -3.60 3.50
N GLY A 58 15.03 -4.31 2.39
CA GLY A 58 16.00 -3.94 1.35
C GLY A 58 15.50 -2.79 0.47
N GLY A 59 14.22 -2.46 0.58
CA GLY A 59 13.56 -1.40 -0.14
C GLY A 59 12.86 -1.83 -1.43
N ALA A 60 12.78 -3.13 -1.71
CA ALA A 60 12.03 -3.63 -2.84
C ALA A 60 10.53 -3.37 -2.62
N LEU A 61 9.86 -2.86 -3.65
CA LEU A 61 8.43 -2.58 -3.63
C LEU A 61 7.67 -3.72 -4.29
N THR A 62 6.56 -4.12 -3.68
CA THR A 62 5.56 -5.03 -4.25
C THR A 62 4.23 -4.31 -4.29
N VAL A 63 3.69 -4.13 -5.49
CA VAL A 63 2.35 -3.58 -5.69
C VAL A 63 1.36 -4.73 -5.83
N PHE A 64 0.17 -4.60 -5.24
CA PHE A 64 -0.87 -5.62 -5.38
C PHE A 64 -2.27 -5.03 -5.28
N ASP A 65 -3.21 -5.73 -5.91
CA ASP A 65 -4.63 -5.46 -5.79
C ASP A 65 -5.38 -6.69 -5.29
N ALA A 66 -6.39 -6.47 -4.44
CA ALA A 66 -7.31 -7.53 -4.10
C ALA A 66 -8.09 -7.93 -5.37
N PRO A 67 -8.23 -9.23 -5.71
CA PRO A 67 -8.92 -9.62 -6.95
C PRO A 67 -10.35 -9.06 -7.09
N GLY A 68 -11.07 -8.95 -5.97
CA GLY A 68 -12.41 -8.37 -5.94
C GLY A 68 -12.47 -6.85 -6.12
N SER A 69 -11.33 -6.14 -6.01
CA SER A 69 -11.26 -4.69 -6.24
C SER A 69 -11.22 -4.32 -7.72
N GLN A 70 -10.97 -5.31 -8.58
CA GLN A 70 -10.78 -5.12 -10.03
C GLN A 70 -9.72 -4.06 -10.37
N GLY A 71 -8.71 -3.91 -9.50
CA GLY A 71 -7.62 -2.94 -9.67
C GLY A 71 -8.01 -1.50 -9.36
N LEU A 72 -9.11 -1.28 -8.64
CA LEU A 72 -9.61 0.07 -8.35
C LEU A 72 -9.23 0.54 -6.94
N PHE A 73 -9.49 -0.28 -5.92
CA PHE A 73 -9.45 0.18 -4.52
C PHE A 73 -8.96 -0.90 -3.56
N THR A 74 -7.65 -0.92 -3.28
CA THR A 74 -7.01 -1.85 -2.33
C THR A 74 -6.30 -1.08 -1.22
N PHE A 75 -6.69 -1.29 0.04
CA PHE A 75 -6.15 -0.57 1.20
C PHE A 75 -5.55 -1.53 2.24
N PRO A 76 -4.25 -1.84 2.17
CA PRO A 76 -3.53 -2.55 3.22
C PRO A 76 -3.33 -1.63 4.43
N LEU A 77 -3.71 -2.11 5.62
CA LEU A 77 -3.68 -1.31 6.84
C LEU A 77 -2.76 -1.88 7.93
N SER A 78 -2.38 -3.14 7.83
CA SER A 78 -1.65 -3.86 8.87
C SER A 78 -0.71 -4.88 8.25
N ILE A 79 0.44 -5.09 8.90
CA ILE A 79 1.38 -6.16 8.57
C ILE A 79 1.91 -6.80 9.85
N ASN A 80 1.86 -8.13 9.91
CA ASN A 80 2.38 -8.89 11.05
C ASN A 80 3.89 -9.23 10.86
N PRO A 81 4.57 -9.79 11.88
CA PRO A 81 5.99 -10.15 11.78
C PRO A 81 6.33 -11.17 10.67
N ALA A 82 5.37 -12.02 10.30
CA ALA A 82 5.54 -12.99 9.22
C ALA A 82 5.32 -12.37 7.82
N GLY A 83 4.91 -11.10 7.75
CA GLY A 83 4.60 -10.40 6.49
C GLY A 83 3.19 -10.65 5.97
N ALA A 84 2.31 -11.29 6.75
CA ALA A 84 0.91 -11.37 6.39
C ALA A 84 0.24 -10.01 6.62
N THR A 85 -0.61 -9.61 5.68
CA THR A 85 -1.16 -8.27 5.59
C THR A 85 -2.67 -8.32 5.58
N THR A 86 -3.31 -7.47 6.38
CA THR A 86 -4.77 -7.29 6.38
C THR A 86 -5.14 -5.88 5.96
N GLY A 87 -6.36 -5.75 5.48
CA GLY A 87 -6.90 -4.49 5.01
C GLY A 87 -8.31 -4.68 4.46
N TYR A 88 -8.74 -3.74 3.63
CA TYR A 88 -10.00 -3.84 2.91
C TYR A 88 -9.86 -3.43 1.45
N TYR A 89 -10.83 -3.82 0.65
CA TYR A 89 -11.00 -3.36 -0.73
C TYR A 89 -12.46 -2.97 -0.98
N ALA A 90 -12.70 -2.15 -2.00
CA ALA A 90 -14.05 -1.89 -2.51
C ALA A 90 -14.24 -2.60 -3.85
N ASP A 91 -15.35 -3.31 -4.02
CA ASP A 91 -15.72 -3.89 -5.32
C ASP A 91 -16.38 -2.85 -6.24
N ALA A 92 -16.76 -3.26 -7.46
CA ALA A 92 -17.40 -2.38 -8.44
C ALA A 92 -18.75 -1.80 -7.99
N ASN A 93 -19.40 -2.39 -6.99
CA ASN A 93 -20.66 -1.88 -6.42
C ASN A 93 -20.40 -0.98 -5.21
N SER A 94 -19.14 -0.58 -4.96
CA SER A 94 -18.71 0.18 -3.78
C SER A 94 -18.95 -0.54 -2.46
N VAL A 95 -19.03 -1.88 -2.46
CA VAL A 95 -19.13 -2.66 -1.23
C VAL A 95 -17.73 -2.94 -0.70
N PHE A 96 -17.54 -2.70 0.60
CA PHE A 96 -16.26 -2.93 1.27
C PHE A 96 -16.14 -4.37 1.77
N HIS A 97 -14.98 -4.98 1.49
CA HIS A 97 -14.65 -6.34 1.88
C HIS A 97 -13.30 -6.36 2.59
N GLY A 98 -13.20 -7.11 3.69
CA GLY A 98 -11.92 -7.37 4.33
C GLY A 98 -11.08 -8.38 3.53
N PHE A 99 -9.76 -8.28 3.62
CA PHE A 99 -8.85 -9.29 3.06
C PHE A 99 -7.74 -9.68 4.03
N LEU A 100 -7.22 -10.89 3.82
CA LEU A 100 -5.94 -11.36 4.34
C LEU A 100 -5.07 -11.77 3.13
N ARG A 101 -3.87 -11.18 3.04
CA ARG A 101 -2.85 -11.56 2.07
C ARG A 101 -1.73 -12.30 2.81
N SER A 102 -1.44 -13.54 2.40
CA SER A 102 -0.22 -14.24 2.82
C SER A 102 1.02 -13.57 2.21
N ARG A 103 2.18 -13.70 2.87
CA ARG A 103 3.44 -13.09 2.41
C ARG A 103 3.73 -13.36 0.93
#